data_AF-A0A967EHB8-F1
#
_entry.id   AF-A0A967EHB8-F1
#
_cell.length_a   1.000
_cell.length_b   1.000
_cell.length_c   1.000
_cell.angle_alpha   90.00
_cell.angle_beta   90.00
_cell.angle_gamma   90.00
#
_symmetry.space_group_name_H-M   'P 1'
#
loop_
_entity.id
_entity.type
_entity.pdbx_description
1 polymer ?
#
loop_
_entity_poly.entity_id
_entity_poly.type
_entity_poly.pdbx_seq_one_letter_code
_entity_poly.pdbx_strand_id
1 'polypeptide(L)'
;MAQDCEQIEDESDEVRFSLTAEAGLNDGLAFPFVYAAIYLATLGGVQQWGLKWVAWEVVGRTVIGVVVGMAVGWLLAKIAFRAPTSVRASELGDPLFVVVVPFVAYAAGELAHGWGFLSVFVCAMTLRHADRGHDYHDSMHGVIERLERLFTLVVLLLLGAALTNGLLGSLTWGAVGFGLLLVFVIRPVVAWIALGRSRSPDHVLDGQLGPRERIVAAFFGVRGVGSIYYIAYATSKHSFPQERLLWSALAFTIVLSVVVHGLTATPAMRWLERVRPS
;
A
#
# COMPACT_ATOMS: atom_id res chain seq x y z
N MET A 1 23.37 -26.74 7.02
CA MET A 1 22.24 -27.12 6.12
C MET A 1 20.89 -26.78 6.72
N ALA A 2 20.45 -27.35 7.86
CA ALA A 2 19.18 -26.96 8.48
C ALA A 2 19.21 -25.52 9.04
N GLN A 3 20.30 -25.15 9.74
CA GLN A 3 20.50 -23.79 10.23
C GLN A 3 20.60 -22.76 9.10
N ASP A 4 21.23 -23.10 7.97
CA ASP A 4 21.32 -22.20 6.81
C ASP A 4 19.94 -22.01 6.14
N CYS A 5 19.09 -23.04 6.10
CA CYS A 5 17.72 -22.92 5.58
C CYS A 5 16.82 -22.07 6.49
N GLU A 6 16.85 -22.28 7.82
CA GLU A 6 16.10 -21.45 8.79
C GLU A 6 16.51 -19.97 8.69
N GLN A 7 17.83 -19.70 8.57
CA GLN A 7 18.35 -18.34 8.50
C GLN A 7 17.96 -17.63 7.18
N ILE A 8 17.88 -18.38 6.06
CA ILE A 8 17.45 -17.86 4.76
C ILE A 8 15.94 -17.57 4.73
N GLU A 9 15.12 -18.39 5.38
CA GLU A 9 13.67 -18.15 5.51
C GLU A 9 13.38 -16.89 6.33
N ASP A 10 14.01 -16.75 7.51
CA ASP A 10 13.84 -15.59 8.40
C ASP A 10 14.25 -14.26 7.74
N GLU A 11 15.37 -14.22 7.00
CA GLU A 11 15.82 -13.02 6.30
C GLU A 11 14.88 -12.63 5.15
N SER A 12 14.32 -13.62 4.44
CA SER A 12 13.38 -13.38 3.34
C SER A 12 12.04 -12.80 3.81
N ASP A 13 11.58 -13.24 4.99
CA ASP A 13 10.38 -12.75 5.64
C ASP A 13 10.57 -11.36 6.24
N GLU A 14 11.75 -11.06 6.79
CA GLU A 14 12.05 -9.72 7.31
C GLU A 14 12.12 -8.67 6.20
N VAL A 15 12.71 -9.00 5.03
CA VAL A 15 12.75 -8.11 3.86
C VAL A 15 11.35 -7.91 3.27
N ARG A 16 10.56 -8.99 3.11
CA ARG A 16 9.18 -8.90 2.62
C ARG A 16 8.30 -8.09 3.57
N PHE A 17 8.43 -8.33 4.88
CA PHE A 17 7.76 -7.55 5.91
C PHE A 17 8.12 -6.08 5.81
N SER A 18 9.41 -5.74 5.67
CA SER A 18 9.86 -4.35 5.55
C SER A 18 9.24 -3.66 4.32
N LEU A 19 9.18 -4.35 3.18
CA LEU A 19 8.58 -3.82 1.94
C LEU A 19 7.04 -3.66 2.06
N THR A 20 6.34 -4.65 2.61
CA THR A 20 4.89 -4.57 2.83
C THR A 20 4.54 -3.54 3.90
N ALA A 21 5.39 -3.38 4.91
CA ALA A 21 5.24 -2.40 5.97
C ALA A 21 5.45 -0.98 5.45
N GLU A 22 6.47 -0.77 4.62
CA GLU A 22 6.71 0.51 3.95
C GLU A 22 5.52 0.89 3.06
N ALA A 23 4.99 -0.06 2.28
CA ALA A 23 3.81 0.15 1.44
C ALA A 23 2.56 0.49 2.27
N GLY A 24 2.26 -0.27 3.32
CA GLY A 24 1.09 -0.03 4.18
C GLY A 24 1.16 1.28 4.96
N LEU A 25 2.36 1.66 5.44
CA LEU A 25 2.58 2.96 6.07
C LEU A 25 2.39 4.12 5.08
N ASN A 26 2.89 3.97 3.86
CA ASN A 26 2.73 4.96 2.80
C ASN A 26 1.24 5.20 2.48
N ASP A 27 0.44 4.15 2.36
CA ASP A 27 -1.00 4.26 2.15
C ASP A 27 -1.71 4.97 3.31
N GLY A 28 -1.32 4.69 4.56
CA GLY A 28 -1.83 5.41 5.73
C GLY A 28 -1.47 6.91 5.74
N LEU A 29 -0.27 7.25 5.26
CA LEU A 29 0.25 8.62 5.24
C LEU A 29 -0.15 9.42 3.98
N ALA A 30 -0.76 8.79 2.98
CA ALA A 30 -1.26 9.46 1.78
C ALA A 30 -2.47 10.37 2.09
N PHE A 31 -3.28 10.02 3.09
CA PHE A 31 -4.55 10.70 3.38
C PHE A 31 -4.45 12.17 3.76
N PRO A 32 -3.50 12.61 4.59
CA PRO A 32 -3.29 14.03 4.82
C PRO A 32 -3.15 14.80 3.50
N PHE A 33 -2.46 14.26 2.50
CA PHE A 33 -2.32 14.91 1.20
C PHE A 33 -3.60 14.91 0.37
N VAL A 34 -4.39 13.82 0.45
CA VAL A 34 -5.74 13.79 -0.15
C VAL A 34 -6.62 14.88 0.46
N TYR A 35 -6.60 15.04 1.79
CA TYR A 35 -7.31 16.12 2.48
C TYR A 35 -6.79 17.51 2.14
N ALA A 36 -5.47 17.68 1.96
CA ALA A 36 -4.91 18.94 1.49
C ALA A 36 -5.45 19.29 0.09
N ALA A 37 -5.54 18.31 -0.80
CA ALA A 37 -6.11 18.51 -2.14
C ALA A 37 -7.60 18.86 -2.08
N ILE A 38 -8.37 18.20 -1.19
CA ILE A 38 -9.78 18.54 -0.94
C ILE A 38 -9.89 19.97 -0.42
N TYR A 39 -9.09 20.38 0.56
CA TYR A 39 -9.11 21.75 1.11
C TYR A 39 -8.67 22.79 0.08
N LEU A 40 -7.65 22.52 -0.73
CA LEU A 40 -7.30 23.40 -1.85
C LEU A 40 -8.46 23.60 -2.82
N ALA A 41 -9.17 22.51 -3.15
CA ALA A 41 -10.27 22.54 -4.09
C ALA A 41 -11.57 23.15 -3.53
N THR A 42 -11.75 23.16 -2.19
CA THR A 42 -13.03 23.55 -1.56
C THR A 42 -12.95 24.82 -0.71
N LEU A 43 -11.82 25.04 -0.02
CA LEU A 43 -11.61 26.14 0.93
C LEU A 43 -10.67 27.22 0.38
N GLY A 44 -10.08 27.01 -0.80
CA GLY A 44 -9.21 27.98 -1.47
C GLY A 44 -7.80 28.04 -0.88
N GLY A 45 -7.29 29.26 -0.63
CA GLY A 45 -5.88 29.51 -0.32
C GLY A 45 -5.37 28.81 0.95
N VAL A 46 -4.13 28.29 0.89
CA VAL A 46 -3.46 27.54 1.96
C VAL A 46 -3.42 28.32 3.28
N GLN A 47 -3.42 29.65 3.24
CA GLN A 47 -3.37 30.50 4.43
C GLN A 47 -4.57 30.28 5.36
N GLN A 48 -5.72 29.85 4.83
CA GLN A 48 -6.96 29.70 5.59
C GLN A 48 -7.04 28.37 6.35
N TRP A 49 -6.42 27.32 5.82
CA TRP A 49 -6.57 25.95 6.34
C TRP A 49 -5.23 25.27 6.64
N GLY A 50 -4.09 25.80 6.19
CA GLY A 50 -2.79 25.14 6.24
C GLY A 50 -2.35 24.75 7.67
N LEU A 51 -2.51 25.67 8.63
CA LEU A 51 -2.23 25.37 10.04
C LEU A 51 -3.15 24.30 10.61
N LYS A 52 -4.45 24.39 10.30
CA LYS A 52 -5.44 23.37 10.71
C LYS A 52 -5.11 22.01 10.10
N TRP A 53 -4.70 21.98 8.83
CA TRP A 53 -4.32 20.77 8.13
C TRP A 53 -3.10 20.12 8.78
N VAL A 54 -2.03 20.88 9.07
CA VAL A 54 -0.86 20.33 9.76
C VAL A 54 -1.24 19.84 11.17
N ALA A 55 -1.89 20.69 11.97
CA ALA A 55 -2.18 20.35 13.36
C ALA A 55 -3.16 19.19 13.51
N TRP A 56 -4.23 19.17 12.71
CA TRP A 56 -5.29 18.18 12.83
C TRP A 56 -5.11 16.99 11.90
N GLU A 57 -5.04 17.19 10.59
CA GLU A 57 -4.97 16.09 9.62
C GLU A 57 -3.61 15.38 9.68
N VAL A 58 -2.51 16.13 9.72
CA VAL A 58 -1.17 15.52 9.73
C VAL A 58 -0.80 15.01 11.12
N VAL A 59 -0.95 15.80 12.18
CA VAL A 59 -0.50 15.41 13.53
C VAL A 59 -1.62 14.71 14.31
N GLY A 60 -2.76 15.37 14.54
CA GLY A 60 -3.83 14.86 15.40
C GLY A 60 -4.35 13.48 14.99
N ARG A 61 -4.80 13.35 13.74
CA ARG A 61 -5.36 12.07 13.22
C ARG A 61 -4.32 10.96 13.11
N THR A 62 -3.05 11.31 12.90
CA THR A 62 -1.92 10.36 12.92
C THR A 62 -1.70 9.83 14.33
N VAL A 63 -1.64 10.71 15.33
CA VAL A 63 -1.51 10.30 16.74
C VAL A 63 -2.68 9.40 17.15
N ILE A 64 -3.91 9.77 16.79
CA ILE A 64 -5.09 8.93 17.06
C ILE A 64 -4.95 7.57 16.39
N GLY A 65 -4.59 7.53 15.10
CA GLY A 65 -4.44 6.26 14.38
C GLY A 65 -3.39 5.35 15.01
N VAL A 66 -2.26 5.92 15.44
CA VAL A 66 -1.21 5.17 16.17
C VAL A 66 -1.73 4.64 17.50
N VAL A 67 -2.37 5.48 18.32
CA VAL A 67 -2.91 5.08 19.62
C VAL A 67 -3.98 4.00 19.49
N VAL A 68 -4.92 4.15 18.56
CA VAL A 68 -5.98 3.18 18.31
C VAL A 68 -5.40 1.87 17.77
N GLY A 69 -4.49 1.93 16.82
CA GLY A 69 -3.81 0.74 16.30
C GLY A 69 -3.07 -0.04 17.40
N MET A 70 -2.33 0.65 18.27
CA MET A 70 -1.68 0.01 19.42
C MET A 70 -2.69 -0.60 20.39
N ALA A 71 -3.78 0.11 20.69
CA ALA A 71 -4.79 -0.38 21.62
C ALA A 71 -5.51 -1.63 21.09
N VAL A 72 -5.92 -1.61 19.82
CA VAL A 72 -6.58 -2.74 19.15
C VAL A 72 -5.61 -3.92 19.04
N GLY A 73 -4.39 -3.69 18.57
CA GLY A 73 -3.38 -4.74 18.44
C GLY A 73 -3.02 -5.36 19.79
N TRP A 74 -2.86 -4.56 20.84
CA TRP A 74 -2.61 -5.04 22.20
C TRP A 74 -3.79 -5.85 22.74
N LEU A 75 -5.03 -5.39 22.52
CA LEU A 75 -6.22 -6.10 22.96
C LEU A 75 -6.35 -7.46 22.26
N LEU A 76 -6.18 -7.48 20.94
CA LEU A 76 -6.22 -8.71 20.15
C LEU A 76 -5.10 -9.67 20.54
N ALA A 77 -3.87 -9.17 20.72
CA ALA A 77 -2.76 -9.97 21.24
C ALA A 77 -3.10 -10.55 22.61
N LYS A 78 -3.66 -9.75 23.52
CA LYS A 78 -4.04 -10.23 24.86
C LYS A 78 -5.12 -11.30 24.84
N ILE A 79 -6.07 -11.21 23.91
CA ILE A 79 -7.11 -12.24 23.71
C ILE A 79 -6.46 -13.52 23.14
N ALA A 80 -5.69 -13.38 22.06
CA ALA A 80 -4.92 -14.44 21.43
C ALA A 80 -4.02 -15.21 22.42
N PHE A 81 -3.26 -14.50 23.24
CA PHE A 81 -2.30 -15.08 24.18
C PHE A 81 -2.90 -15.47 25.54
N ARG A 82 -4.20 -15.29 25.79
CA ARG A 82 -4.86 -15.88 26.97
C ARG A 82 -5.45 -17.26 26.73
N ALA A 83 -5.57 -17.70 25.47
CA ALA A 83 -6.07 -19.02 25.13
C ALA A 83 -5.03 -20.13 25.40
N PRO A 84 -5.44 -21.35 25.80
CA PRO A 84 -4.57 -22.52 25.89
C PRO A 84 -3.83 -22.80 24.57
N THR A 85 -2.60 -23.32 24.64
CA THR A 85 -1.71 -23.53 23.48
C THR A 85 -2.30 -24.40 22.36
N SER A 86 -3.22 -25.32 22.68
CA SER A 86 -3.92 -26.15 21.70
C SER A 86 -4.97 -25.41 20.87
N VAL A 87 -5.40 -24.23 21.31
CA VAL A 87 -6.40 -23.37 20.64
C VAL A 87 -5.72 -22.22 19.89
N ARG A 88 -4.53 -21.78 20.34
CA ARG A 88 -3.76 -20.69 19.71
C ARG A 88 -3.39 -20.96 18.25
N ALA A 89 -2.86 -22.14 17.94
CA ALA A 89 -2.42 -22.47 16.58
C ALA A 89 -3.58 -22.56 15.57
N SER A 90 -4.77 -22.97 16.03
CA SER A 90 -5.97 -23.04 15.18
C SER A 90 -6.71 -21.70 15.05
N GLU A 91 -6.67 -20.84 16.08
CA GLU A 91 -7.37 -19.54 16.04
C GLU A 91 -6.53 -18.45 15.38
N LEU A 92 -5.22 -18.35 15.65
CA LEU A 92 -4.37 -17.32 15.01
C LEU A 92 -4.01 -17.68 13.57
N GLY A 93 -3.91 -18.97 13.26
CA GLY A 93 -3.67 -19.47 11.90
C GLY A 93 -4.93 -19.52 11.03
N ASP A 94 -6.10 -19.14 11.55
CA ASP A 94 -7.35 -19.11 10.79
C ASP A 94 -7.28 -17.99 9.72
N PRO A 95 -7.43 -18.33 8.43
CA PRO A 95 -7.56 -17.36 7.33
C PRO A 95 -8.55 -16.23 7.61
N LEU A 96 -9.55 -16.43 8.47
CA LEU A 96 -10.51 -15.41 8.84
C LEU A 96 -9.89 -14.26 9.66
N PHE A 97 -8.90 -14.53 10.52
CA PHE A 97 -8.25 -13.48 11.33
C PHE A 97 -7.48 -12.48 10.46
N VAL A 98 -6.86 -12.97 9.38
CA VAL A 98 -6.20 -12.17 8.33
C VAL A 98 -7.13 -11.07 7.81
N VAL A 99 -8.41 -11.38 7.70
CA VAL A 99 -9.43 -10.50 7.12
C VAL A 99 -10.04 -9.62 8.21
N VAL A 100 -10.46 -10.21 9.32
CA VAL A 100 -11.19 -9.52 10.39
C VAL A 100 -10.34 -8.46 11.09
N VAL A 101 -9.07 -8.75 11.38
CA VAL A 101 -8.21 -7.85 12.16
C VAL A 101 -8.01 -6.50 11.44
N PRO A 102 -7.64 -6.45 10.15
CA PRO A 102 -7.61 -5.20 9.39
C PRO A 102 -8.94 -4.45 9.40
N PHE A 103 -10.08 -5.12 9.22
CA PHE A 103 -11.38 -4.44 9.24
C PHE A 103 -11.70 -3.81 10.60
N VAL A 104 -11.45 -4.54 11.69
CA VAL A 104 -11.68 -4.04 13.06
C VAL A 104 -10.76 -2.86 13.36
N ALA A 105 -9.47 -2.97 13.06
CA ALA A 105 -8.51 -1.89 13.29
C ALA A 105 -8.83 -0.66 12.44
N TYR A 106 -9.21 -0.86 11.16
CA TYR A 106 -9.63 0.23 10.28
C TYR A 106 -10.88 0.93 10.80
N ALA A 107 -11.92 0.17 11.15
CA ALA A 107 -13.18 0.70 11.64
C ALA A 107 -12.99 1.46 12.96
N ALA A 108 -12.22 0.90 13.91
CA ALA A 108 -11.90 1.57 15.16
C ALA A 108 -11.13 2.88 14.92
N GLY A 109 -10.15 2.87 14.01
CA GLY A 109 -9.40 4.05 13.62
C GLY A 109 -10.28 5.16 13.05
N GLU A 110 -11.14 4.82 12.09
CA GLU A 110 -12.07 5.78 11.48
C GLU A 110 -13.12 6.32 12.48
N LEU A 111 -13.67 5.46 13.35
CA LEU A 111 -14.62 5.87 14.39
C LEU A 111 -14.00 6.83 15.41
N ALA A 112 -12.71 6.68 15.69
CA ALA A 112 -11.96 7.60 16.55
C ALA A 112 -11.51 8.88 15.82
N HIS A 113 -11.86 9.04 14.54
CA HIS A 113 -11.37 10.11 13.66
C HIS A 113 -9.86 10.06 13.37
N GLY A 114 -9.20 8.91 13.58
CA GLY A 114 -7.84 8.67 13.15
C GLY A 114 -7.75 8.32 11.66
N TRP A 115 -6.54 7.99 11.21
CA TRP A 115 -6.33 7.35 9.91
C TRP A 115 -6.54 5.84 10.04
N GLY A 116 -7.62 5.31 9.45
CA GLY A 116 -7.96 3.88 9.54
C GLY A 116 -6.82 2.98 9.06
N PHE A 117 -6.24 3.26 7.89
CA PHE A 117 -5.10 2.51 7.34
C PHE A 117 -3.87 2.53 8.24
N LEU A 118 -3.54 3.67 8.84
CA LEU A 118 -2.45 3.76 9.83
C LEU A 118 -2.76 2.92 11.07
N SER A 119 -4.02 2.89 11.51
CA SER A 119 -4.46 2.07 12.64
C SER A 119 -4.28 0.58 12.35
N VAL A 120 -4.61 0.13 11.14
CA VAL A 120 -4.35 -1.25 10.68
C VAL A 120 -2.87 -1.56 10.71
N PHE A 121 -2.03 -0.68 10.16
CA PHE A 121 -0.58 -0.86 10.12
C PHE A 121 0.02 -1.01 11.54
N VAL A 122 -0.33 -0.08 12.44
CA VAL A 122 0.17 -0.11 13.82
C VAL A 122 -0.39 -1.30 14.60
N CYS A 123 -1.64 -1.70 14.35
CA CYS A 123 -2.22 -2.92 14.90
C CYS A 123 -1.43 -4.16 14.49
N ALA A 124 -1.10 -4.30 13.20
CA ALA A 124 -0.30 -5.40 12.69
C ALA A 124 1.11 -5.45 13.31
N MET A 125 1.78 -4.30 13.43
CA MET A 125 3.08 -4.20 14.12
C MET A 125 2.99 -4.61 15.60
N THR A 126 1.92 -4.20 16.28
CA THR A 126 1.72 -4.51 17.70
C THR A 126 1.45 -6.00 17.92
N LEU A 127 0.65 -6.62 17.05
CA LEU A 127 0.40 -8.07 17.06
C LEU A 127 1.69 -8.86 16.80
N ARG A 128 2.47 -8.47 15.79
CA ARG A 128 3.75 -9.11 15.47
C ARG A 128 4.76 -8.97 16.60
N HIS A 129 4.82 -7.81 17.27
CA HIS A 129 5.72 -7.65 18.42
C HIS A 129 5.37 -8.57 19.59
N ALA A 130 4.08 -8.88 19.77
CA ALA A 130 3.60 -9.77 20.81
C ALA A 130 3.84 -11.26 20.49
N ASP A 131 4.01 -11.63 19.22
CA ASP A 131 4.27 -12.99 18.77
C ASP A 131 5.76 -13.19 18.39
N ARG A 132 6.55 -13.79 19.29
CA ARG A 132 7.95 -14.16 19.04
C ARG A 132 8.14 -15.66 18.78
N GLY A 133 7.05 -16.41 18.59
CA GLY A 133 7.08 -17.84 18.24
C GLY A 133 6.68 -18.05 16.78
N HIS A 134 7.55 -18.71 16.01
CA HIS A 134 7.64 -18.66 14.55
C HIS A 134 6.53 -19.39 13.75
N ASP A 135 5.35 -19.66 14.30
CA ASP A 135 4.32 -20.49 13.63
C ASP A 135 3.21 -19.69 12.89
N TYR A 136 3.30 -18.36 12.84
CA TYR A 136 2.23 -17.49 12.31
C TYR A 136 2.27 -17.23 10.78
N HIS A 137 3.36 -17.56 10.07
CA HIS A 137 3.71 -16.82 8.85
C HIS A 137 3.23 -17.40 7.51
N ASP A 138 3.23 -18.72 7.28
CA ASP A 138 3.07 -19.22 5.88
C ASP A 138 1.62 -19.31 5.36
N SER A 139 0.68 -19.74 6.20
CA SER A 139 -0.71 -19.98 5.75
C SER A 139 -1.46 -18.68 5.49
N MET A 140 -1.13 -17.61 6.21
CA MET A 140 -1.76 -16.29 6.10
C MET A 140 -1.31 -15.52 4.85
N HIS A 141 -0.01 -15.59 4.52
CA HIS A 141 0.55 -14.92 3.34
C HIS A 141 -0.10 -15.43 2.05
N GLY A 142 -0.34 -16.75 1.95
CA GLY A 142 -1.03 -17.34 0.81
C GLY A 142 -2.48 -16.85 0.65
N VAL A 143 -3.19 -16.56 1.75
CA VAL A 143 -4.56 -16.04 1.70
C VAL A 143 -4.57 -14.58 1.24
N ILE A 144 -3.70 -13.74 1.81
CA ILE A 144 -3.57 -12.32 1.42
C ILE A 144 -3.20 -12.23 -0.06
N GLU A 145 -2.20 -12.99 -0.52
CA GLU A 145 -1.74 -12.94 -1.91
C GLU A 145 -2.85 -13.36 -2.89
N ARG A 146 -3.62 -14.40 -2.55
CA ARG A 146 -4.77 -14.84 -3.36
C ARG A 146 -5.86 -13.76 -3.40
N LEU A 147 -6.18 -13.15 -2.25
CA LEU A 147 -7.15 -12.06 -2.18
C LEU A 147 -6.69 -10.85 -2.97
N GLU A 148 -5.43 -10.43 -2.84
CA GLU A 148 -4.86 -9.31 -3.60
C GLU A 148 -4.97 -9.55 -5.10
N ARG A 149 -4.61 -10.75 -5.57
CA ARG A 149 -4.74 -11.14 -6.99
C ARG A 149 -6.19 -11.10 -7.44
N LEU A 150 -7.12 -11.66 -6.66
CA LEU A 150 -8.55 -11.65 -6.98
C LEU A 150 -9.12 -10.23 -7.02
N PHE A 151 -8.85 -9.39 -6.01
CA PHE A 151 -9.31 -8.01 -5.97
C PHE A 151 -8.73 -7.20 -7.12
N THR A 152 -7.45 -7.39 -7.45
CA THR A 152 -6.84 -6.74 -8.61
C THR A 152 -7.54 -7.13 -9.91
N LEU A 153 -7.83 -8.42 -10.10
CA LEU A 153 -8.56 -8.89 -11.29
C LEU A 153 -9.97 -8.29 -11.36
N VAL A 154 -10.70 -8.26 -10.25
CA VAL A 154 -12.04 -7.65 -10.17
C VAL A 154 -11.97 -6.16 -10.50
N VAL A 155 -11.04 -5.42 -9.92
CA VAL A 155 -10.86 -3.98 -10.20
C VAL A 155 -10.51 -3.76 -11.67
N LEU A 156 -9.62 -4.55 -12.26
CA LEU A 156 -9.27 -4.43 -13.68
C LEU A 156 -10.45 -4.74 -14.60
N LEU A 157 -11.27 -5.74 -14.24
CA LEU A 157 -12.49 -6.07 -14.97
C LEU A 157 -13.50 -4.92 -14.90
N LEU A 158 -13.75 -4.39 -13.70
CA LEU A 158 -14.66 -3.25 -13.49
C LEU A 158 -14.16 -2.01 -14.22
N LEU A 159 -12.86 -1.74 -14.18
CA LEU A 159 -12.24 -0.66 -14.92
C LEU A 159 -12.45 -0.84 -16.43
N GLY A 160 -12.20 -2.05 -16.96
CA GLY A 160 -12.46 -2.39 -18.36
C GLY A 160 -13.91 -2.16 -18.76
N ALA A 161 -14.87 -2.59 -17.94
CA ALA A 161 -16.29 -2.36 -18.18
C ALA A 161 -16.65 -0.85 -18.14
N ALA A 162 -16.07 -0.10 -17.20
CA ALA A 162 -16.30 1.33 -17.07
C ALA A 162 -15.75 2.11 -18.28
N LEU A 163 -14.59 1.71 -18.81
CA LEU A 163 -14.03 2.30 -20.04
C LEU A 163 -14.99 2.15 -21.22
N THR A 164 -15.60 0.97 -21.40
CA THR A 164 -16.60 0.71 -22.44
C THR A 164 -17.88 1.55 -22.26
N ASN A 165 -18.24 1.87 -21.02
CA ASN A 165 -19.36 2.76 -20.68
C ASN A 165 -19.01 4.26 -20.82
N GLY A 166 -17.91 4.62 -21.47
CA GLY A 166 -17.56 6.01 -21.75
C GLY A 166 -16.89 6.73 -20.59
N LEU A 167 -16.23 6.02 -19.66
CA LEU A 167 -15.46 6.63 -18.56
C LEU A 167 -14.40 7.63 -19.05
N LEU A 168 -13.89 7.48 -20.27
CA LEU A 168 -12.94 8.41 -20.89
C LEU A 168 -13.61 9.57 -21.66
N GLY A 169 -14.94 9.69 -21.64
CA GLY A 169 -15.67 10.71 -22.41
C GLY A 169 -15.33 12.16 -22.03
N SER A 170 -14.86 12.38 -20.80
CA SER A 170 -14.38 13.68 -20.30
C SER A 170 -12.86 13.83 -20.31
N LEU A 171 -12.12 12.90 -20.91
CA LEU A 171 -10.66 12.94 -20.93
C LEU A 171 -10.18 14.08 -21.84
N THR A 172 -9.43 15.02 -21.27
CA THR A 172 -8.81 16.11 -22.03
C THR A 172 -7.37 15.76 -22.43
N TRP A 173 -6.86 16.41 -23.48
CA TRP A 173 -5.45 16.29 -23.86
C TRP A 173 -4.48 16.71 -22.75
N GLY A 174 -4.88 17.68 -21.92
CA GLY A 174 -4.12 18.05 -20.72
C GLY A 174 -4.01 16.91 -19.72
N ALA A 175 -5.11 16.18 -19.46
CA ALA A 175 -5.10 15.02 -18.59
C ALA A 175 -4.28 13.85 -19.16
N VAL A 176 -4.30 13.66 -20.48
CA VAL A 176 -3.41 12.68 -21.17
C VAL A 176 -1.94 13.04 -20.95
N GLY A 177 -1.57 14.30 -21.19
CA GLY A 177 -0.21 14.78 -20.97
C GLY A 177 0.24 14.61 -19.52
N PHE A 178 -0.65 14.91 -18.56
CA PHE A 178 -0.38 14.69 -17.15
C PHE A 178 -0.21 13.21 -16.79
N GLY A 179 -1.06 12.32 -17.31
CA GLY A 179 -0.94 10.87 -17.11
C GLY A 179 0.37 10.31 -17.68
N LEU A 180 0.78 10.76 -18.86
CA LEU A 180 2.07 10.42 -19.47
C LEU A 180 3.24 10.92 -18.60
N LEU A 181 3.19 12.18 -18.14
CA LEU A 181 4.18 12.75 -17.24
C LEU A 181 4.29 11.95 -15.94
N LEU A 182 3.17 11.56 -15.35
CA LEU A 182 3.14 10.75 -14.14
C LEU A 182 3.84 9.40 -14.34
N VAL A 183 3.51 8.69 -15.43
CA VAL A 183 4.01 7.33 -15.67
C VAL A 183 5.47 7.33 -16.12
N PHE A 184 5.86 8.22 -17.03
CA PHE A 184 7.18 8.18 -17.67
C PHE A 184 8.24 9.07 -17.01
N VAL A 185 7.85 10.05 -16.19
CA VAL A 185 8.79 10.98 -15.55
C VAL A 185 8.69 10.91 -14.04
N ILE A 186 7.52 11.22 -13.48
CA ILE A 186 7.37 11.36 -12.02
C ILE A 186 7.60 10.02 -11.33
N ARG A 187 6.99 8.93 -11.81
CA ARG A 187 7.19 7.58 -11.23
C ARG A 187 8.67 7.15 -11.25
N PRO A 188 9.40 7.16 -12.39
CA PRO A 188 10.82 6.83 -12.40
C PRO A 188 11.67 7.73 -11.51
N VAL A 189 11.38 9.04 -11.46
CA VAL A 189 12.13 9.98 -10.62
C VAL A 189 11.90 9.70 -9.14
N VAL A 190 10.65 9.50 -8.71
CA VAL A 190 10.33 9.15 -7.32
C VAL A 190 10.97 7.82 -6.93
N ALA A 191 10.87 6.81 -7.80
CA ALA A 191 11.54 5.53 -7.57
C ALA A 191 13.06 5.69 -7.47
N TRP A 192 13.67 6.48 -8.36
CA TRP A 192 15.11 6.73 -8.35
C TRP A 192 15.58 7.49 -7.11
N ILE A 193 14.81 8.48 -6.64
CA ILE A 193 15.10 9.21 -5.40
C ILE A 193 14.97 8.29 -4.19
N ALA A 194 13.91 7.47 -4.13
CA ALA A 194 13.70 6.52 -3.05
C ALA A 194 14.87 5.52 -2.95
N LEU A 195 15.32 5.00 -4.09
CA LEU A 195 16.45 4.07 -4.17
C LEU A 195 17.79 4.75 -3.96
N GLY A 196 17.94 6.00 -4.39
CA GLY A 196 19.17 6.79 -4.24
C GLY A 196 19.53 7.10 -2.78
N ARG A 197 18.56 7.06 -1.87
CA ARG A 197 18.79 7.19 -0.41
C ARG A 197 19.15 5.86 0.26
N SER A 198 18.97 4.72 -0.40
CA SER A 198 19.36 3.39 0.11
C SER A 198 20.82 3.06 -0.25
N ARG A 199 21.72 4.02 -0.02
CA ARG A 199 23.17 3.82 -0.04
C ARG A 199 23.68 3.71 1.39
N SER A 200 23.48 2.55 2.02
CA SER A 200 24.48 2.08 2.97
C SER A 200 25.50 1.25 2.19
N PRO A 201 26.69 1.79 1.90
CA PRO A 201 27.84 0.95 1.61
C PRO A 201 28.22 0.22 2.91
N ASP A 202 28.64 -1.02 2.79
CA ASP A 202 29.17 -1.86 3.87
C ASP A 202 28.12 -2.54 4.77
N HIS A 203 27.47 -3.57 4.22
CA HIS A 203 27.64 -4.93 4.75
C HIS A 203 27.27 -5.92 3.64
N VAL A 204 28.31 -6.48 3.04
CA VAL A 204 28.28 -7.68 2.19
C VAL A 204 27.83 -8.83 3.07
N LEU A 205 26.62 -9.34 2.86
CA LEU A 205 26.17 -10.71 3.14
C LEU A 205 24.83 -10.91 2.41
N ASP A 206 24.74 -12.05 1.76
CA ASP A 206 23.94 -12.35 0.57
C ASP A 206 22.44 -12.50 0.81
N GLY A 207 21.61 -11.95 -0.09
CA GLY A 207 20.15 -12.14 -0.09
C GLY A 207 19.33 -10.89 -0.42
N GLN A 208 19.95 -9.71 -0.41
CA GLN A 208 19.25 -8.47 -0.69
C GLN A 208 18.96 -8.34 -2.19
N LEU A 209 17.67 -8.15 -2.52
CA LEU A 209 17.22 -7.71 -3.84
C LEU A 209 18.15 -6.59 -4.32
N GLY A 210 18.91 -6.84 -5.38
CA GLY A 210 19.90 -5.90 -5.90
C GLY A 210 19.24 -4.56 -6.26
N PRO A 211 20.01 -3.47 -6.47
CA PRO A 211 19.46 -2.17 -6.86
C PRO A 211 18.48 -2.26 -8.04
N ARG A 212 18.68 -3.25 -8.92
CA ARG A 212 17.82 -3.56 -10.07
C ARG A 212 16.54 -4.28 -9.69
N GLU A 213 16.57 -5.20 -8.74
CA GLU A 213 15.39 -5.91 -8.25
C GLU A 213 14.52 -5.01 -7.36
N ARG A 214 15.12 -4.02 -6.65
CA ARG A 214 14.37 -2.95 -5.96
C ARG A 214 13.73 -1.96 -6.94
N ILE A 215 14.36 -1.66 -8.08
CA ILE A 215 13.71 -0.91 -9.18
C ILE A 215 12.51 -1.70 -9.69
N VAL A 216 12.65 -3.01 -9.91
CA VAL A 216 11.53 -3.88 -10.32
C VAL A 216 10.45 -3.90 -9.22
N ALA A 217 10.76 -4.11 -7.95
CA ALA A 217 9.75 -4.08 -6.87
C ALA A 217 9.03 -2.72 -6.76
N ALA A 218 9.76 -1.60 -6.82
CA ALA A 218 9.19 -0.24 -6.78
C ALA A 218 8.38 0.10 -8.06
N PHE A 219 8.73 -0.49 -9.21
CA PHE A 219 8.02 -0.31 -10.47
C PHE A 219 6.80 -1.25 -10.60
N PHE A 220 6.75 -2.32 -9.79
CA PHE A 220 5.72 -3.37 -9.78
C PHE A 220 4.76 -3.28 -8.56
N GLY A 221 5.03 -2.39 -7.60
CA GLY A 221 4.15 -2.10 -6.47
C GLY A 221 2.77 -1.56 -6.92
N VAL A 222 1.74 -2.36 -6.63
CA VAL A 222 0.29 -2.14 -6.69
C VAL A 222 -0.18 -1.00 -7.62
N ARG A 223 -0.65 -1.41 -8.79
CA ARG A 223 -1.08 -0.64 -9.99
C ARG A 223 -2.10 0.49 -9.76
N GLY A 224 -1.79 1.54 -9.00
CA GLY A 224 -2.67 2.72 -8.85
C GLY A 224 -4.10 2.42 -8.36
N VAL A 225 -4.38 1.18 -7.92
CA VAL A 225 -5.70 0.73 -7.49
C VAL A 225 -6.11 1.45 -6.21
N GLY A 226 -5.17 1.69 -5.30
CA GLY A 226 -5.39 2.54 -4.12
C GLY A 226 -5.82 3.97 -4.48
N SER A 227 -5.39 4.49 -5.64
CA SER A 227 -5.81 5.82 -6.11
C SER A 227 -7.29 5.88 -6.50
N ILE A 228 -7.92 4.75 -6.86
CA ILE A 228 -9.38 4.62 -7.02
C ILE A 228 -10.07 4.91 -5.70
N TYR A 229 -9.56 4.33 -4.61
CA TYR A 229 -10.09 4.58 -3.27
C TYR A 229 -9.93 6.07 -2.92
N TYR A 230 -8.78 6.71 -3.18
CA TYR A 230 -8.59 8.12 -2.83
C TYR A 230 -9.55 9.06 -3.58
N ILE A 231 -9.77 8.85 -4.87
CA ILE A 231 -10.74 9.63 -5.64
C ILE A 231 -12.17 9.33 -5.18
N ALA A 232 -12.53 8.06 -4.98
CA ALA A 232 -13.86 7.68 -4.47
C ALA A 232 -14.14 8.31 -3.09
N TYR A 233 -13.14 8.31 -2.21
CA TYR A 233 -13.22 8.95 -0.90
C TYR A 233 -13.44 10.45 -1.05
N ALA A 234 -12.63 11.12 -1.85
CA ALA A 234 -12.74 12.56 -2.07
C ALA A 234 -14.12 12.94 -2.63
N THR A 235 -14.58 12.25 -3.67
CA THR A 235 -15.87 12.55 -4.32
C THR A 235 -17.07 12.19 -3.44
N SER A 236 -16.93 11.22 -2.52
CA SER A 236 -17.96 10.94 -1.50
C SER A 236 -18.10 12.04 -0.45
N LYS A 237 -17.02 12.80 -0.19
CA LYS A 237 -17.01 13.88 0.81
C LYS A 237 -17.45 15.21 0.21
N HIS A 238 -17.04 15.50 -1.02
CA HIS A 238 -17.34 16.76 -1.68
C HIS A 238 -17.63 16.56 -3.17
N SER A 239 -18.63 17.27 -3.67
CA SER A 239 -18.91 17.35 -5.10
C SER A 239 -17.88 18.24 -5.79
N PHE A 240 -17.11 17.69 -6.71
CA PHE A 240 -16.16 18.47 -7.51
C PHE A 240 -16.76 18.79 -8.88
N PRO A 241 -16.66 20.04 -9.37
CA PRO A 241 -17.18 20.39 -10.70
C PRO A 241 -16.55 19.56 -11.83
N GLN A 242 -15.29 19.12 -11.65
CA GLN A 242 -14.53 18.32 -12.61
C GLN A 242 -14.40 16.84 -12.19
N GLU A 243 -15.32 16.30 -11.39
CA GLU A 243 -15.28 14.90 -10.94
C GLU A 243 -15.10 13.91 -12.11
N ARG A 244 -15.87 14.07 -13.18
CA ARG A 244 -15.77 13.21 -14.38
C ARG A 244 -14.37 13.23 -15.00
N LEU A 245 -13.74 14.41 -15.07
CA LEU A 245 -12.37 14.54 -15.58
C LEU A 245 -11.35 13.83 -14.67
N LEU A 246 -11.50 13.93 -13.34
CA LEU A 246 -10.64 13.22 -12.39
C LEU A 246 -10.73 11.71 -12.56
N TRP A 247 -11.94 11.18 -12.67
CA TRP A 247 -12.19 9.76 -12.93
C TRP A 247 -11.61 9.31 -14.29
N SER A 248 -11.81 10.10 -15.36
CA SER A 248 -11.22 9.81 -16.67
C SER A 248 -9.69 9.82 -16.63
N ALA A 249 -9.08 10.82 -16.00
CA ALA A 249 -7.63 10.98 -15.91
C ALA A 249 -7.00 9.85 -15.08
N LEU A 250 -7.64 9.48 -13.97
CA LEU A 250 -7.25 8.34 -13.15
C LEU A 250 -7.32 7.04 -13.95
N ALA A 251 -8.46 6.77 -14.60
CA ALA A 251 -8.66 5.57 -15.39
C ALA A 251 -7.63 5.45 -16.52
N PHE A 252 -7.40 6.55 -17.25
CA PHE A 252 -6.36 6.62 -18.27
C PHE A 252 -4.98 6.31 -17.70
N THR A 253 -4.62 6.91 -16.56
CA THR A 253 -3.31 6.71 -15.93
C THR A 253 -3.11 5.27 -15.45
N ILE A 254 -4.14 4.65 -14.87
CA ILE A 254 -4.10 3.24 -14.44
C ILE A 254 -3.94 2.34 -15.67
N VAL A 255 -4.75 2.52 -16.71
CA VAL A 255 -4.67 1.72 -17.95
C VAL A 255 -3.30 1.87 -18.61
N LEU A 256 -2.81 3.10 -18.75
CA LEU A 256 -1.48 3.39 -19.29
C LEU A 256 -0.40 2.67 -18.47
N SER A 257 -0.46 2.77 -17.14
CA SER A 257 0.48 2.09 -16.25
C SER A 257 0.42 0.57 -16.42
N VAL A 258 -0.78 -0.03 -16.51
CA VAL A 258 -0.96 -1.48 -16.70
C VAL A 258 -0.41 -1.93 -18.05
N VAL A 259 -0.67 -1.19 -19.13
CA VAL A 259 -0.21 -1.51 -20.49
C VAL A 259 1.30 -1.39 -20.59
N VAL A 260 1.88 -0.26 -20.16
CA VAL A 260 3.33 -0.03 -20.17
C VAL A 260 4.04 -1.17 -19.45
N HIS A 261 3.52 -1.52 -18.27
CA HIS A 261 4.06 -2.55 -17.42
C HIS A 261 3.91 -3.97 -17.99
N GLY A 262 2.73 -4.31 -18.52
CA GLY A 262 2.49 -5.60 -19.18
C GLY A 262 3.41 -5.80 -20.39
N LEU A 263 3.72 -4.73 -21.12
CA LEU A 263 4.66 -4.76 -22.25
C LEU A 263 6.13 -4.77 -21.83
N THR A 264 6.49 -4.20 -20.68
CA THR A 264 7.89 -4.12 -20.20
C THR A 264 8.34 -5.30 -19.34
N ALA A 265 7.43 -6.03 -18.70
CA ALA A 265 7.78 -7.14 -17.80
C ALA A 265 8.60 -8.25 -18.48
N THR A 266 8.13 -8.74 -19.63
CA THR A 266 8.78 -9.82 -20.38
C THR A 266 10.19 -9.46 -20.90
N PRO A 267 10.43 -8.30 -21.54
CA PRO A 267 11.76 -7.93 -21.98
C PRO A 267 12.71 -7.59 -20.82
N ALA A 268 12.22 -7.02 -19.71
CA ALA A 268 13.05 -6.70 -18.54
C ALA A 268 13.60 -7.96 -17.86
N MET A 269 12.78 -9.00 -17.67
CA MET A 269 13.20 -10.29 -17.11
C MET A 269 14.29 -10.95 -17.98
N ARG A 270 14.09 -10.97 -19.31
CA ARG A 270 15.07 -11.51 -20.29
C ARG A 270 16.37 -10.71 -20.37
N TRP A 271 16.36 -9.44 -19.95
CA TRP A 271 17.57 -8.63 -19.86
C TRP A 271 18.33 -8.92 -18.56
N LEU A 272 17.62 -9.09 -17.44
CA LEU A 272 18.23 -9.41 -16.15
C LEU A 272 18.91 -10.80 -16.15
N GLU A 273 18.26 -11.80 -16.76
CA GLU A 273 18.81 -13.15 -16.96
C GLU A 273 20.10 -13.16 -17.79
N ARG A 274 20.26 -12.21 -18.72
CA ARG A 274 21.48 -12.10 -19.54
C ARG A 274 22.66 -11.45 -18.82
N VAL A 275 22.41 -10.75 -17.72
CA VAL A 275 23.43 -9.96 -17.00
C VAL A 275 23.88 -10.65 -15.69
N ARG A 276 23.22 -11.75 -15.27
CA ARG A 276 23.76 -12.71 -14.30
C ARG A 276 24.35 -13.91 -15.05
N PRO A 277 25.66 -13.95 -15.36
CA PRO A 277 26.29 -15.24 -15.63
C PRO A 277 26.36 -16.03 -14.31
N SER A 278 26.01 -17.31 -14.40
CA SER A 278 26.23 -18.34 -13.38
C SER A 278 27.66 -18.37 -12.85
#